data_AF-A0A493T5H5-F1
#
_entry.id   AF-A0A493T5H5-F1
#
_cell.length_a   1.000
_cell.length_b   1.000
_cell.length_c   1.000
_cell.angle_alpha   90.00
_cell.angle_beta   90.00
_cell.angle_gamma   90.00
#
_symmetry.space_group_name_H-M   'P 1'
#
loop_
_entity.id
_entity.type
_entity.pdbx_description
1 polymer ?
#
loop_
_entity_poly.entity_id
_entity_poly.type
_entity_poly.pdbx_seq_one_letter_code
_entity_poly.pdbx_strand_id
1 'polypeptide(L)' 'MGPFGSAGDLENDERTATVLAGLVATACGLRLPRGHQPPFRRLSVVFGDHSLLVTASAQKLFVVKRQNRTQEPATA' A
#
# COMPACT_ATOMS: atom_id res chain seq x y z
N MET A 1 -13.40 16.06 -8.12
CA MET A 1 -12.94 15.25 -6.98
C MET A 1 -13.89 14.07 -6.83
N GLY A 2 -13.42 12.84 -7.06
CA GLY A 2 -14.26 11.64 -6.90
C GLY A 2 -14.21 11.13 -5.45
N PRO A 3 -15.22 10.38 -4.99
CA PRO A 3 -15.33 9.95 -3.61
C PRO A 3 -14.15 9.03 -3.24
N PHE A 4 -13.49 9.33 -2.13
CA PHE A 4 -12.60 8.40 -1.45
C PHE A 4 -13.48 7.30 -0.86
N GLY A 5 -13.70 6.23 -1.62
CA GLY A 5 -14.36 5.05 -1.09
C GLY A 5 -13.40 4.34 -0.13
N SER A 6 -13.71 4.34 1.16
CA SER A 6 -13.07 3.44 2.12
C SER A 6 -14.10 2.40 2.58
N ALA A 7 -13.67 1.17 2.75
CA ALA A 7 -14.56 0.05 3.08
C ALA A 7 -13.81 -1.04 3.87
N GLY A 8 -14.56 -1.79 4.69
CA GLY A 8 -14.03 -2.89 5.50
C GLY A 8 -13.23 -2.39 6.70
N ASP A 9 -12.14 -3.08 7.05
CA ASP A 9 -11.30 -2.73 8.22
C ASP A 9 -10.62 -1.35 8.11
N LEU A 10 -10.52 -0.80 6.90
CA LEU A 10 -9.92 0.51 6.64
C LEU A 10 -10.96 1.64 6.54
N GLU A 11 -12.25 1.34 6.76
CA GLU A 11 -13.33 2.33 6.65
C GLU A 11 -13.10 3.51 7.59
N ASN A 12 -13.13 4.73 7.03
CA ASN A 12 -12.93 5.99 7.74
C ASN A 12 -11.60 6.13 8.53
N ASP A 13 -10.58 5.32 8.22
CA ASP A 13 -9.26 5.43 8.86
C ASP A 13 -8.37 6.47 8.15
N GLU A 14 -8.73 7.75 8.33
CA GLU A 14 -8.03 8.89 7.73
C GLU A 14 -6.56 8.98 8.15
N ARG A 15 -6.26 8.51 9.37
CA ARG A 15 -4.90 8.45 9.91
C ARG A 15 -4.04 7.50 9.09
N THR A 16 -4.49 6.27 8.86
CA THR A 16 -3.77 5.29 8.05
C THR A 16 -3.63 5.77 6.61
N ALA A 17 -4.69 6.35 6.04
CA ALA A 17 -4.63 6.94 4.70
C ALA A 17 -3.54 8.02 4.58
N THR A 18 -3.45 8.91 5.57
CA THR A 18 -2.44 9.98 5.63
C THR A 18 -1.02 9.41 5.73
N VAL A 19 -0.81 8.44 6.62
CA VAL A 19 0.50 7.80 6.83
C VAL A 19 0.95 7.05 5.56
N LEU A 20 0.05 6.29 4.94
CA LEU A 20 0.35 5.56 3.70
C LEU A 20 0.60 6.50 2.52
N ALA A 21 -0.17 7.58 2.41
CA ALA A 21 0.07 8.61 1.39
C ALA A 21 1.44 9.27 1.55
N GLY A 22 1.83 9.59 2.79
CA GLY A 22 3.17 10.07 3.12
C GLY A 22 4.25 9.07 2.73
N LEU A 23 4.09 7.79 3.11
CA LEU A 23 5.02 6.72 2.75
C LEU A 23 5.20 6.57 1.24
N VAL A 24 4.11 6.56 0.46
CA VAL A 24 4.16 6.49 -1.00
C VAL A 24 4.84 7.73 -1.57
N ALA A 25 4.53 8.92 -1.07
CA ALA A 25 5.15 10.17 -1.52
C ALA A 25 6.67 10.17 -1.25
N THR A 26 7.10 9.74 -0.06
CA THR A 26 8.51 9.59 0.30
C THR A 26 9.20 8.53 -0.56
N ALA A 27 8.58 7.36 -0.76
CA ALA A 27 9.11 6.31 -1.62
C ALA A 27 9.20 6.75 -3.10
N CYS A 28 8.26 7.58 -3.56
CA CYS A 28 8.28 8.17 -4.91
C CYS A 28 9.34 9.27 -5.05
N GLY A 29 9.55 10.04 -3.98
CA GLY A 29 10.59 11.07 -3.88
C GLY A 29 12.00 10.48 -3.75
N LEU A 30 12.12 9.28 -3.18
CA LEU A 30 13.30 8.41 -3.20
C LEU A 30 13.49 7.84 -4.61
N ARG A 31 13.75 8.72 -5.58
CA ARG A 31 14.12 8.31 -6.93
C ARG A 31 15.44 7.56 -6.87
N LEU A 32 15.37 6.24 -7.02
CA LEU A 32 16.52 5.42 -7.36
C LEU A 32 17.14 5.99 -8.66
N PRO A 33 18.47 6.18 -8.74
CA PRO A 33 19.14 6.92 -9.82
C PRO A 33 19.06 6.26 -11.22
N ARG A 34 18.19 5.27 -11.43
CA ARG A 34 18.07 4.48 -12.66
C ARG A 34 16.61 4.31 -13.07
N GLY A 35 16.08 5.30 -13.79
CA GLY A 35 14.99 5.05 -14.73
C GLY A 35 13.78 5.97 -14.62
N HIS A 36 13.29 6.38 -15.78
CA HIS A 36 12.09 7.17 -16.05
C HIS A 36 10.76 6.46 -15.68
N GLN A 37 10.81 5.33 -14.97
CA GLN A 37 9.65 4.57 -14.49
C GLN A 37 9.32 4.91 -13.04
N PRO A 38 8.06 4.73 -12.59
CA PRO A 38 7.73 4.83 -11.18
C PRO A 38 8.64 3.89 -10.37
N PRO A 39 9.24 4.38 -9.26
CA PRO A 39 10.27 3.63 -8.52
C PRO A 39 9.75 2.32 -7.90
N PHE A 40 8.43 2.15 -7.79
CA PHE A 40 7.78 0.92 -7.35
C PHE A 40 6.40 0.79 -7.99
N ARG A 41 5.97 -0.46 -8.24
CA ARG A 41 4.59 -0.79 -8.67
C ARG A 41 3.65 -1.06 -7.49
N ARG A 42 4.22 -1.47 -6.35
CA ARG A 42 3.49 -1.85 -5.14
C ARG A 42 4.39 -1.66 -3.92
N LEU A 43 3.85 -1.07 -2.87
CA LEU A 43 4.46 -0.94 -1.56
C LEU A 43 3.71 -1.89 -0.61
N SER A 44 4.45 -2.73 0.11
CA SER A 44 3.86 -3.64 1.10
C SER A 44 4.42 -3.35 2.48
N VAL A 45 3.56 -3.00 3.42
CA VAL A 45 3.90 -2.87 4.85
C VAL A 45 3.49 -4.16 5.54
N VAL A 46 4.46 -4.97 5.94
CA VAL A 46 4.22 -6.27 6.58
C VAL A 46 4.28 -6.08 8.10
N PHE A 47 3.14 -6.22 8.77
CA PHE A 47 3.05 -6.36 10.23
C PHE A 47 3.08 -7.84 10.61
N GLY A 48 3.16 -8.17 11.90
CA GLY A 48 3.12 -9.58 12.35
C GLY A 48 1.86 -10.30 11.86
N ASP A 49 0.69 -9.72 12.17
CA ASP A 49 -0.61 -10.37 11.94
C ASP A 49 -1.26 -10.04 10.58
N HIS A 50 -0.83 -8.95 9.94
CA HIS A 50 -1.42 -8.48 8.68
C HIS A 50 -0.41 -7.70 7.83
N SER A 51 -0.70 -7.56 6.55
CA SER A 51 0.05 -6.74 5.61
C SER A 51 -0.86 -5.72 4.95
N LEU A 52 -0.38 -4.48 4.83
CA LEU A 52 -1.00 -3.44 4.02
C LEU A 52 -0.31 -3.41 2.67
N LEU A 53 -1.06 -3.71 1.60
CA LEU A 53 -0.60 -3.62 0.23
C LEU A 53 -1.12 -2.31 -0.35
N VAL A 54 -0.20 -1.47 -0.81
CA VAL A 54 -0.49 -0.16 -1.37
C VAL A 54 -0.03 -0.11 -2.82
N THR A 55 -0.93 0.26 -3.72
CA THR A 55 -0.61 0.54 -5.13
C THR A 55 -1.09 1.93 -5.52
N ALA A 56 -0.33 2.60 -6.38
CA ALA A 56 -0.70 3.89 -6.93
C ALA A 56 -1.04 3.71 -8.42
N SER A 57 -2.25 4.11 -8.83
CA SER A 57 -2.68 4.08 -10.22
C SER A 57 -3.55 5.29 -10.53
N ALA A 58 -3.28 5.97 -11.64
CA ALA A 58 -4.04 7.13 -12.12
C ALA A 58 -4.33 8.18 -11.01
N GLN A 59 -3.28 8.57 -10.26
CA GLN A 59 -3.35 9.51 -9.11
C GLN A 59 -4.20 9.04 -7.92
N LYS A 60 -4.65 7.78 -7.89
CA LYS A 60 -5.34 7.17 -6.75
C LYS A 60 -4.45 6.16 -6.06
N LEU A 61 -4.52 6.17 -4.73
CA LEU A 61 -3.94 5.11 -3.90
C LEU A 61 -4.99 4.05 -3.65
N PHE A 62 -4.59 2.80 -3.82
CA PHE A 62 -5.37 1.62 -3.49
C PHE A 62 -4.67 0.93 -2.33
N VAL A 63 -5.38 0.77 -1.23
CA VAL A 63 -4.87 0.14 -0.01
C VAL A 63 -5.69 -1.10 0.27
N VAL A 64 -5.01 -2.21 0.49
CA VAL A 64 -5.63 -3.49 0.84
C VAL A 64 -4.98 -4.02 2.11
N LYS A 65 -5.77 -4.21 3.16
CA LYS A 65 -5.34 -4.97 4.34
C LYS A 65 -5.54 -6.45 4.10
N ARG A 66 -4.45 -7.21 4.09
CA ARG A 66 -4.43 -8.67 3.98
C ARG A 66 -4.00 -9.25 5.31
N GLN A 67 -4.73 -10.19 5.88
CA GLN A 67 -4.23 -10.93 7.04
C GLN A 67 -3.03 -11.79 6.64
N ASN A 68 -1.96 -11.74 7.44
CA ASN A 68 -0.83 -12.64 7.31
C ASN A 68 -1.25 -13.96 7.93
N ARG A 69 -2.15 -14.69 7.27
CA ARG A 69 -2.19 -16.13 7.49
C ARG A 69 -0.82 -16.63 7.07
N THR A 70 -0.06 -17.11 8.04
CA THR A 70 1.13 -17.93 7.84
C THR A 70 0.81 -18.89 6.72
N GLN A 71 1.27 -18.56 5.52
CA GLN A 71 1.26 -19.52 4.44
C GLN A 71 2.41 -20.44 4.84
N GLU A 72 2.09 -21.46 5.66
CA GLU A 72 2.90 -22.66 5.63
C GLU A 72 3.06 -22.98 4.13
N PRO A 73 4.29 -23.10 3.63
CA PRO A 73 4.46 -23.54 2.26
C PRO A 73 3.67 -24.82 2.14
N ALA A 74 2.68 -24.84 1.23
CA ALA A 74 1.98 -26.07 0.91
C ALA A 74 3.07 -27.05 0.49
N THR A 75 3.43 -27.92 1.41
CA THR A 75 4.40 -28.98 1.17
C THR A 75 3.70 -29.89 0.17
N ALA A 76 4.20 -29.84 -1.06
CA ALA A 76 3.87 -30.78 -2.11
C ALA A 76 4.41 -32.17 -1.76
#